data_AF-A0A2D6ZBB2-F1
#
_entry.id   AF-A0A2D6ZBB2-F1
#
_cell.length_a   1.000
_cell.length_b   1.000
_cell.length_c   1.000
_cell.angle_alpha   90.00
_cell.angle_beta   90.00
_cell.angle_gamma   90.00
#
_symmetry.space_group_name_H-M   'P 1'
#
loop_
_entity.id
_entity.type
_entity.pdbx_description
1 polymer ?
#
loop_
_entity_poly.entity_id
_entity_poly.type
_entity_poly.pdbx_seq_one_letter_code
_entity_poly.pdbx_strand_id
1 'polypeptide(L)'
;MNLFYLDEDLDKCAEYHVDKHIVKMPLEAAQILTTTIWIDTHLGFVPRALEKSERDYINVIKKEIAHLPQEARPLSPYLPMMYNHPCTIWARSSLDNHEWTHCYANALGEEYRYRYGKEHKSVVVINNLPEPRKLPRKGFTEFGLAMPDVLKDYENPIQSYRDYYHLDKATFANWKGREKPPWWNEDYADYEKRITA
;
A
#
# COMPACT_ATOMS: atom_id res chain seq x y z
N MET A 1 -1.03 2.08 -6.88
CA MET A 1 -0.78 1.19 -5.74
C MET A 1 0.59 1.56 -5.22
N ASN A 2 0.71 1.87 -3.94
CA ASN A 2 1.95 2.22 -3.29
C ASN A 2 1.81 1.95 -1.78
N LEU A 3 2.91 2.05 -1.05
CA LEU A 3 2.94 2.18 0.40
C LEU A 3 3.90 3.33 0.68
N PHE A 4 3.38 4.53 0.93
CA PHE A 4 4.25 5.69 1.13
C PHE A 4 4.81 5.65 2.55
N TYR A 5 6.06 5.19 2.67
CA TYR A 5 6.76 5.09 3.95
C TYR A 5 7.38 6.46 4.28
N LEU A 6 6.68 7.28 5.06
CA LEU A 6 7.06 8.68 5.34
C LEU A 6 7.69 8.90 6.72
N ASP A 7 7.53 7.93 7.62
CA ASP A 7 8.08 7.92 8.97
C ASP A 7 8.11 6.47 9.49
N GLU A 8 9.01 6.16 10.42
CA GLU A 8 9.08 4.86 11.09
C GLU A 8 7.89 4.65 12.03
N ASP A 9 7.41 5.74 12.64
CA ASP A 9 6.18 5.76 13.42
C ASP A 9 4.97 5.78 12.46
N LEU A 10 4.16 4.72 12.49
CA LEU A 10 3.04 4.55 11.56
C LEU A 10 1.95 5.61 11.72
N ASP A 11 1.76 6.15 12.92
CA ASP A 11 0.80 7.21 13.16
C ASP A 11 1.30 8.50 12.49
N LYS A 12 2.56 8.88 12.72
CA LYS A 12 3.17 10.03 12.01
C LYS A 12 3.21 9.81 10.50
N CYS A 13 3.52 8.60 10.06
CA CYS A 13 3.53 8.24 8.66
C CYS A 13 2.16 8.51 8.03
N ALA A 14 1.07 8.10 8.69
CA ALA A 14 -0.30 8.39 8.26
C ALA A 14 -0.61 9.88 8.29
N GLU A 15 -0.26 10.60 9.37
CA GLU A 15 -0.44 12.06 9.50
C GLU A 15 0.25 12.85 8.38
N TYR A 16 1.39 12.36 7.89
CA TYR A 16 2.13 13.05 6.84
C TYR A 16 1.55 12.84 5.43
N HIS A 17 0.57 11.97 5.25
CA HIS A 17 -0.09 11.82 3.96
C HIS A 17 -0.84 13.10 3.56
N VAL A 18 -0.72 13.49 2.30
CA VAL A 18 -1.55 14.54 1.71
C VAL A 18 -3.00 14.05 1.62
N ASP A 19 -3.95 14.98 1.62
CA ASP A 19 -5.39 14.72 1.66
C ASP A 19 -5.86 13.76 0.56
N LYS A 20 -5.33 13.89 -0.67
CA LYS A 20 -5.69 12.95 -1.75
C LYS A 20 -5.22 11.52 -1.47
N HIS A 21 -4.10 11.37 -0.78
CA HIS A 21 -3.54 10.05 -0.48
C HIS A 21 -4.22 9.44 0.75
N ILE A 22 -4.49 10.17 1.83
CA ILE A 22 -5.18 9.57 2.98
C ILE A 22 -6.56 8.99 2.60
N VAL A 23 -7.24 9.56 1.59
CA VAL A 23 -8.49 9.02 1.03
C VAL A 23 -8.27 7.77 0.17
N LYS A 24 -7.14 7.63 -0.51
CA LYS A 24 -6.88 6.58 -1.50
C LYS A 24 -6.09 5.40 -0.95
N MET A 25 -5.14 5.66 -0.06
CA MET A 25 -4.15 4.69 0.41
C MET A 25 -4.74 3.50 1.17
N PRO A 26 -5.80 3.65 1.99
CA PRO A 26 -6.43 2.47 2.60
C PRO A 26 -6.98 1.47 1.56
N LEU A 27 -7.50 1.94 0.42
CA LEU A 27 -7.92 1.05 -0.67
C LEU A 27 -6.71 0.38 -1.35
N GLU A 28 -5.63 1.11 -1.58
CA GLU A 28 -4.40 0.54 -2.17
C GLU A 28 -3.77 -0.52 -1.24
N ALA A 29 -3.72 -0.27 0.07
CA ALA A 29 -3.27 -1.24 1.06
C ALA A 29 -4.16 -2.48 1.10
N ALA A 30 -5.49 -2.31 1.01
CA ALA A 30 -6.42 -3.43 0.95
C ALA A 30 -6.22 -4.30 -0.30
N GLN A 31 -5.94 -3.67 -1.45
CA GLN A 31 -5.63 -4.38 -2.70
C GLN A 31 -4.30 -5.15 -2.59
N ILE A 32 -3.29 -4.57 -1.94
CA ILE A 32 -2.01 -5.24 -1.65
C ILE A 32 -2.24 -6.47 -0.77
N LEU A 33 -2.86 -6.29 0.41
CA LEU A 33 -3.09 -7.37 1.38
C LEU A 33 -3.97 -8.49 0.80
N THR A 34 -5.04 -8.13 0.09
CA THR A 34 -5.87 -9.09 -0.65
C THR A 34 -5.03 -9.92 -1.61
N THR A 35 -4.14 -9.27 -2.36
CA THR A 35 -3.29 -9.98 -3.31
C THR A 35 -2.29 -10.89 -2.59
N THR A 36 -1.71 -10.44 -1.48
CA THR A 36 -0.84 -11.28 -0.63
C THR A 36 -1.57 -12.53 -0.15
N ILE A 37 -2.78 -12.40 0.38
CA ILE A 37 -3.62 -13.54 0.83
C ILE A 37 -3.93 -14.51 -0.30
N TRP A 38 -4.25 -14.01 -1.49
CA TRP A 38 -4.50 -14.86 -2.65
C TRP A 38 -3.27 -15.65 -3.07
N ILE A 39 -2.10 -15.00 -3.15
CA ILE A 39 -0.87 -15.68 -3.53
C ILE A 39 -0.47 -16.71 -2.48
N ASP A 40 -0.56 -16.37 -1.19
CA ASP A 40 -0.31 -17.30 -0.09
C ASP A 40 -1.24 -18.53 -0.17
N THR A 41 -2.54 -18.30 -0.33
CA THR A 41 -3.54 -19.37 -0.37
C THR A 41 -3.29 -20.32 -1.53
N HIS A 42 -3.15 -19.78 -2.74
CA HIS A 42 -3.17 -20.55 -3.98
C HIS A 42 -1.79 -21.02 -4.46
N LEU A 43 -0.73 -20.27 -4.18
CA LEU A 43 0.63 -20.56 -4.63
C LEU A 43 1.63 -20.77 -3.47
N GLY A 44 1.29 -20.32 -2.26
CA GLY A 44 2.19 -20.34 -1.11
C GLY A 44 3.18 -19.19 -1.09
N PHE A 45 4.38 -19.46 -0.61
CA PHE A 45 5.38 -18.42 -0.42
C PHE A 45 6.09 -18.06 -1.74
N VAL A 46 5.64 -16.99 -2.39
CA VAL A 46 6.20 -16.49 -3.66
C VAL A 46 6.66 -15.03 -3.52
N PRO A 47 7.85 -14.77 -2.94
CA PRO A 47 8.38 -13.42 -2.69
C PRO A 47 9.03 -12.79 -3.93
N ARG A 48 8.51 -13.10 -5.12
CA ARG A 48 9.03 -12.65 -6.41
C ARG A 48 7.89 -12.31 -7.36
N ALA A 49 8.22 -11.74 -8.52
CA ALA A 49 7.29 -11.65 -9.63
C ALA A 49 6.76 -13.05 -9.97
N LEU A 50 5.44 -13.14 -10.19
CA LEU A 50 4.80 -14.35 -10.64
C LEU A 50 5.20 -14.67 -12.07
N GLU A 51 5.49 -15.94 -12.32
CA GLU A 51 5.66 -16.52 -13.64
C GLU A 51 4.33 -16.50 -14.41
N LYS A 52 4.39 -16.69 -15.74
CA LYS A 52 3.18 -16.65 -16.57
C LYS A 52 2.15 -17.70 -16.14
N SER A 53 2.58 -18.93 -15.89
CA SER A 53 1.73 -20.04 -15.45
C SER A 53 1.03 -19.75 -14.12
N GLU A 54 1.77 -19.22 -13.14
CA GLU A 54 1.24 -18.80 -11.84
C GLU A 54 0.18 -17.69 -11.98
N ARG A 55 0.43 -16.67 -12.81
CA ARG A 55 -0.54 -15.59 -13.08
C ARG A 55 -1.78 -16.13 -13.77
N ASP A 56 -1.61 -16.98 -14.77
CA ASP A 56 -2.71 -17.55 -15.53
C ASP A 56 -3.62 -18.40 -14.62
N TYR A 57 -3.02 -19.20 -13.73
CA TYR A 57 -3.74 -19.98 -12.71
C TYR A 57 -4.60 -19.09 -11.79
N ILE A 58 -4.02 -18.02 -11.24
CA ILE A 58 -4.76 -17.07 -10.38
C ILE A 58 -5.87 -16.35 -11.16
N ASN A 59 -5.61 -16.00 -12.43
CA ASN A 59 -6.60 -15.33 -13.28
C ASN A 59 -7.80 -16.21 -13.61
N VAL A 60 -7.61 -17.53 -13.77
CA VAL A 60 -8.71 -18.48 -13.96
C VAL A 60 -9.63 -18.48 -12.73
N ILE A 61 -9.07 -18.68 -11.54
CA ILE A 61 -9.84 -18.69 -10.28
C ILE A 61 -10.55 -17.35 -10.07
N LYS A 62 -9.85 -16.23 -10.31
CA LYS A 62 -10.41 -14.88 -10.22
C LYS A 62 -11.61 -14.71 -11.16
N LYS A 63 -11.53 -15.21 -12.40
CA LYS A 63 -12.60 -15.09 -13.40
C LYS A 63 -13.86 -15.86 -12.99
N GLU A 64 -13.68 -17.03 -12.38
CA GLU A 64 -14.80 -17.86 -11.90
C GLU A 64 -15.65 -17.13 -10.86
N ILE A 65 -15.04 -16.34 -9.97
CA ILE A 65 -15.77 -15.64 -8.90
C ILE A 65 -16.04 -14.16 -9.17
N ALA A 66 -15.51 -13.59 -10.26
CA ALA A 66 -15.57 -12.14 -10.51
C ALA A 66 -16.99 -11.59 -10.61
N HIS A 67 -17.93 -12.41 -11.09
CA HIS A 67 -19.34 -12.10 -11.23
C HIS A 67 -20.09 -12.06 -9.88
N LEU A 68 -19.52 -12.66 -8.82
CA LEU A 68 -20.12 -12.67 -7.50
C LEU A 68 -20.04 -11.28 -6.85
N PRO A 69 -21.08 -10.87 -6.10
CA PRO A 69 -21.01 -9.68 -5.26
C PRO A 69 -19.92 -9.86 -4.18
N GLN A 70 -19.40 -8.76 -3.65
CA GLN A 70 -18.18 -8.77 -2.83
C GLN A 70 -18.35 -9.65 -1.58
N GLU A 71 -19.50 -9.57 -0.93
CA GLU A 71 -19.90 -10.32 0.25
C GLU A 71 -20.07 -11.82 0.02
N ALA A 72 -20.24 -12.25 -1.23
CA ALA A 72 -20.39 -13.66 -1.59
C ALA A 72 -19.06 -14.30 -2.06
N ARG A 73 -17.97 -13.53 -2.12
CA ARG A 73 -16.66 -14.07 -2.54
C ARG A 73 -16.03 -14.87 -1.39
N PRO A 74 -15.54 -16.09 -1.66
CA PRO A 74 -15.19 -17.04 -0.61
C PRO A 74 -13.90 -16.70 0.16
N LEU A 75 -12.97 -15.95 -0.44
CA LEU A 75 -11.66 -15.68 0.16
C LEU A 75 -11.52 -14.24 0.66
N SER A 76 -11.96 -13.28 -0.15
CA SER A 76 -11.84 -11.85 0.15
C SER A 76 -12.87 -11.04 -0.62
N PRO A 77 -13.40 -9.94 -0.04
CA PRO A 77 -14.32 -9.05 -0.76
C PRO A 77 -13.73 -8.46 -2.04
N TYR A 78 -12.44 -8.10 -2.03
CA TYR A 78 -11.71 -7.65 -3.21
C TYR A 78 -11.09 -8.82 -3.97
N LEU A 79 -10.87 -8.63 -5.28
CA LEU A 79 -10.13 -9.58 -6.10
C LEU A 79 -8.66 -9.17 -6.15
N PRO A 80 -7.73 -10.11 -6.31
CA PRO A 80 -6.31 -9.78 -6.36
C PRO A 80 -6.02 -9.00 -7.63
N MET A 81 -5.05 -8.10 -7.56
CA MET A 81 -4.61 -7.28 -8.70
C MET A 81 -3.16 -6.87 -8.53
N MET A 82 -2.53 -6.43 -9.62
CA MET A 82 -1.17 -5.88 -9.58
C MET A 82 -0.17 -6.84 -8.89
N TYR A 83 -0.21 -8.12 -9.26
CA TYR A 83 0.52 -9.21 -8.61
C TYR A 83 2.02 -8.94 -8.49
N ASN A 84 2.61 -8.31 -9.50
CA ASN A 84 4.05 -8.08 -9.60
C ASN A 84 4.44 -6.63 -9.27
N HIS A 85 3.52 -5.85 -8.71
CA HIS A 85 3.85 -4.50 -8.27
C HIS A 85 4.85 -4.55 -7.10
N PRO A 86 5.87 -3.65 -7.03
CA PRO A 86 6.92 -3.70 -6.01
C PRO A 86 6.38 -3.83 -4.58
N CYS A 87 5.43 -2.97 -4.18
CA CYS A 87 4.83 -3.04 -2.85
C CYS A 87 4.05 -4.35 -2.59
N THR A 88 3.44 -4.96 -3.62
CA THR A 88 2.73 -6.24 -3.47
C THR A 88 3.70 -7.39 -3.29
N ILE A 89 4.85 -7.35 -3.98
CA ILE A 89 5.93 -8.34 -3.78
C ILE A 89 6.48 -8.16 -2.37
N TRP A 90 6.82 -6.93 -1.99
CA TRP A 90 7.34 -6.62 -0.66
C TRP A 90 6.41 -7.09 0.47
N ALA A 91 5.12 -6.76 0.41
CA ALA A 91 4.15 -7.15 1.43
C ALA A 91 3.95 -8.67 1.56
N ARG A 92 4.39 -9.48 0.58
CA ARG A 92 4.38 -10.95 0.66
C ARG A 92 5.78 -11.57 0.78
N SER A 93 6.82 -10.75 0.95
CA SER A 93 8.20 -11.23 1.13
C SER A 93 8.47 -11.77 2.54
N SER A 94 7.65 -11.40 3.52
CA SER A 94 7.63 -11.94 4.88
C SER A 94 6.26 -11.75 5.53
N LEU A 95 5.98 -12.50 6.59
CA LEU A 95 4.81 -12.25 7.44
C LEU A 95 4.91 -10.87 8.12
N ASP A 96 6.11 -10.45 8.51
CA ASP A 96 6.33 -9.18 9.19
C ASP A 96 6.01 -7.97 8.28
N ASN A 97 6.30 -8.05 6.98
CA ASN A 97 5.91 -7.02 6.00
C ASN A 97 4.39 -6.99 5.76
N HIS A 98 3.74 -8.16 5.79
CA HIS A 98 2.28 -8.27 5.68
C HIS A 98 1.60 -7.59 6.89
N GLU A 99 2.04 -7.94 8.09
CA GLU A 99 1.57 -7.34 9.35
C GLU A 99 1.86 -5.83 9.39
N TRP A 100 3.04 -5.39 8.94
CA TRP A 100 3.35 -3.97 8.80
C TRP A 100 2.34 -3.26 7.89
N THR A 101 1.99 -3.86 6.75
CA THR A 101 1.02 -3.28 5.80
C THR A 101 -0.38 -3.21 6.43
N HIS A 102 -0.75 -4.19 7.24
CA HIS A 102 -2.00 -4.20 8.00
C HIS A 102 -2.04 -3.08 9.06
N CYS A 103 -0.96 -2.91 9.84
CA CYS A 103 -0.83 -1.82 10.81
C CYS A 103 -0.83 -0.45 10.13
N TYR A 104 -0.07 -0.28 9.05
CA TYR A 104 -0.04 0.93 8.24
C TYR A 104 -1.43 1.32 7.74
N ALA A 105 -2.21 0.35 7.25
CA ALA A 105 -3.58 0.61 6.79
C ALA A 105 -4.53 1.05 7.91
N ASN A 106 -4.36 0.51 9.13
CA ASN A 106 -5.15 0.92 10.28
C ASN A 106 -4.77 2.33 10.76
N ALA A 107 -3.48 2.68 10.79
CA ALA A 107 -3.03 4.05 11.07
C ALA A 107 -3.60 5.06 10.06
N LEU A 108 -3.60 4.72 8.76
CA LEU A 108 -4.28 5.52 7.73
C LEU A 108 -5.79 5.61 7.98
N GLY A 109 -6.41 4.56 8.48
CA GLY A 109 -7.83 4.53 8.85
C GLY A 109 -8.17 5.50 9.97
N GLU A 110 -7.35 5.52 11.03
CA GLU A 110 -7.50 6.45 12.15
C GLU A 110 -7.30 7.89 11.71
N GLU A 111 -6.27 8.17 10.92
CA GLU A 111 -6.03 9.53 10.42
C GLU A 111 -7.14 9.97 9.44
N TYR A 112 -7.67 9.07 8.60
CA TYR A 112 -8.84 9.35 7.79
C TYR A 112 -10.07 9.69 8.65
N ARG A 113 -10.30 8.94 9.74
CA ARG A 113 -11.38 9.20 10.69
C ARG A 113 -11.21 10.55 11.36
N TYR A 114 -10.00 10.91 11.77
CA TYR A 114 -9.68 12.22 12.34
C TYR A 114 -9.99 13.36 11.35
N ARG A 115 -9.52 13.28 10.09
CA ARG A 115 -9.69 14.37 9.10
C ARG A 115 -11.12 14.51 8.56
N TYR A 116 -11.87 13.42 8.47
CA TYR A 116 -13.15 13.40 7.74
C TYR A 116 -14.35 12.91 8.57
N GLY A 117 -14.15 12.49 9.82
CA GLY A 117 -15.21 12.05 10.73
C GLY A 117 -15.93 10.77 10.26
N LYS A 118 -15.28 9.95 9.43
CA LYS A 118 -15.87 8.74 8.82
C LYS A 118 -14.90 7.58 8.90
N GLU A 119 -15.43 6.37 8.94
CA GLU A 119 -14.63 5.16 8.81
C GLU A 119 -14.35 4.83 7.34
N HIS A 120 -13.12 4.44 7.03
CA HIS A 120 -12.75 4.04 5.69
C HIS A 120 -13.13 2.57 5.44
N LYS A 121 -14.06 2.31 4.52
CA LYS A 121 -14.58 0.96 4.23
C LYS A 121 -13.51 -0.08 3.92
N SER A 122 -12.43 0.31 3.25
CA SER A 122 -11.32 -0.62 2.96
C SER A 122 -10.57 -1.10 4.20
N VAL A 123 -10.53 -0.32 5.28
CA VAL A 123 -9.91 -0.77 6.54
C VAL A 123 -10.76 -1.85 7.20
N VAL A 124 -12.09 -1.73 7.12
CA VAL A 124 -13.01 -2.79 7.53
C VAL A 124 -12.76 -4.07 6.73
N VAL A 125 -12.55 -3.97 5.42
CA VAL A 125 -12.20 -5.13 4.58
C VAL A 125 -10.88 -5.76 5.04
N ILE A 126 -9.85 -4.95 5.27
CA ILE A 126 -8.52 -5.41 5.73
C ILE A 126 -8.63 -6.20 7.03
N ASN A 127 -9.34 -5.66 8.02
CA ASN A 127 -9.47 -6.29 9.34
C ASN A 127 -10.35 -7.57 9.33
N ASN A 128 -11.00 -7.88 8.20
CA ASN A 128 -11.76 -9.11 7.98
C ASN A 128 -11.09 -10.06 6.97
N LEU A 129 -9.89 -9.76 6.48
CA LEU A 129 -9.13 -10.69 5.67
C LEU A 129 -8.70 -11.90 6.53
N PRO A 130 -8.63 -13.11 5.94
CA PRO A 130 -8.08 -14.26 6.65
C PRO A 130 -6.58 -14.07 6.85
N GLU A 131 -6.05 -14.70 7.90
CA GLU A 131 -4.60 -14.71 8.14
C GLU A 131 -3.83 -15.48 7.05
N PRO A 132 -2.66 -14.98 6.61
CA PRO A 132 -1.77 -15.74 5.74
C PRO A 132 -1.26 -17.00 6.46
N ARG A 133 -1.13 -18.11 5.73
CA ARG A 133 -0.80 -19.43 6.30
C ARG A 133 0.61 -19.90 5.98
N LYS A 134 1.20 -19.44 4.89
CA LYS A 134 2.49 -19.95 4.36
C LYS A 134 3.58 -18.87 4.32
N LEU A 135 3.27 -17.61 4.67
CA LEU A 135 4.27 -16.56 4.80
C LEU A 135 5.20 -16.83 5.99
N PRO A 136 6.53 -16.92 5.78
CA PRO A 136 7.50 -17.06 6.86
C PRO A 136 7.78 -15.71 7.54
N ARG A 137 8.12 -15.73 8.83
CA ARG A 137 8.74 -14.58 9.49
C ARG A 137 10.17 -14.42 9.01
N LYS A 138 10.51 -13.24 8.53
CA LYS A 138 11.85 -12.88 8.04
C LYS A 138 12.29 -11.48 8.49
N GLY A 139 11.49 -10.83 9.33
CA GLY A 139 11.65 -9.42 9.67
C GLY A 139 11.23 -8.50 8.53
N PHE A 140 11.54 -7.22 8.73
CA PHE A 140 11.32 -6.16 7.75
C PHE A 140 12.35 -6.29 6.62
N THR A 141 11.91 -6.71 5.44
CA THR A 141 12.82 -6.84 4.28
C THR A 141 12.98 -5.50 3.55
N GLU A 142 13.99 -5.38 2.69
CA GLU A 142 14.23 -4.21 1.83
C GLU A 142 12.92 -3.69 1.21
N PHE A 143 12.60 -2.42 1.44
CA PHE A 143 11.28 -1.85 1.17
C PHE A 143 10.96 -1.76 -0.33
N GLY A 144 9.73 -2.09 -0.71
CA GLY A 144 9.28 -2.02 -2.10
C GLY A 144 9.04 -0.59 -2.59
N LEU A 145 10.07 0.10 -3.09
CA LEU A 145 9.96 1.46 -3.63
C LEU A 145 9.22 1.49 -4.98
N ALA A 146 8.00 2.06 -4.99
CA ALA A 146 7.18 2.25 -6.19
C ALA A 146 7.14 3.72 -6.62
N MET A 147 8.25 4.18 -7.20
CA MET A 147 8.47 5.55 -7.67
C MET A 147 9.46 5.55 -8.86
N PRO A 148 9.67 6.70 -9.56
CA PRO A 148 10.70 6.80 -10.60
C PRO A 148 12.09 6.42 -10.09
N ASP A 149 12.91 5.82 -10.96
CA ASP A 149 14.22 5.30 -10.58
C ASP A 149 15.17 6.37 -10.01
N VAL A 150 15.04 7.62 -10.48
CA VAL A 150 15.86 8.75 -10.02
C VAL A 150 15.64 9.13 -8.55
N LEU A 151 14.54 8.67 -7.94
CA LEU A 151 14.21 8.93 -6.53
C LEU A 151 14.47 7.73 -5.63
N LYS A 152 14.84 6.57 -6.19
CA LYS A 152 15.02 5.35 -5.41
C LYS A 152 16.36 5.37 -4.66
N ASP A 153 16.26 5.39 -3.34
CA ASP A 153 17.37 5.17 -2.43
C ASP A 153 16.95 4.11 -1.40
N TYR A 154 17.54 2.92 -1.49
CA TYR A 154 17.24 1.80 -0.59
C TYR A 154 17.91 1.95 0.78
N GLU A 155 18.92 2.81 0.91
CA GLU A 155 19.53 3.13 2.20
C GLU A 155 18.65 4.10 3.00
N ASN A 156 17.82 4.91 2.32
CA ASN A 156 16.90 5.85 2.96
C ASN A 156 15.52 5.91 2.25
N PRO A 157 14.71 4.84 2.37
CA PRO A 157 13.41 4.77 1.71
C PRO A 157 12.43 5.86 2.16
N ILE A 158 12.56 6.35 3.40
CA ILE A 158 11.74 7.45 3.92
C ILE A 158 12.04 8.74 3.16
N GLN A 159 13.32 9.09 3.00
CA GLN A 159 13.69 10.28 2.24
C GLN A 159 13.26 10.17 0.77
N SER A 160 13.41 9.00 0.15
CA SER A 160 12.89 8.76 -1.21
C SER A 160 11.40 9.09 -1.36
N TYR A 161 10.57 8.67 -0.40
CA TYR A 161 9.15 8.99 -0.45
C TYR A 161 8.84 10.45 -0.14
N ARG A 162 9.61 11.11 0.74
CA ARG A 162 9.50 12.55 0.99
C ARG A 162 9.86 13.35 -0.26
N ASP A 163 10.94 12.99 -0.96
CA ASP A 163 11.32 13.63 -2.23
C ASP A 163 10.27 13.39 -3.30
N TYR A 164 9.70 12.18 -3.35
CA TYR A 164 8.60 11.90 -4.26
C TYR A 164 7.35 12.74 -3.94
N TYR A 165 7.12 13.04 -2.67
CA TYR A 165 6.07 13.95 -2.22
C TYR A 165 6.33 15.40 -2.72
N HIS A 166 7.55 15.91 -2.56
CA HIS A 166 7.94 17.24 -3.06
C HIS A 166 7.87 17.35 -4.58
N LEU A 167 8.40 16.38 -5.31
CA LEU A 167 8.63 16.50 -6.76
C LEU A 167 7.49 15.97 -7.62
N ASP A 168 6.54 15.24 -7.03
CA ASP A 168 5.41 14.67 -7.77
C ASP A 168 4.04 15.01 -7.20
N LYS A 169 3.95 15.21 -5.88
CA LYS A 169 2.66 15.34 -5.19
C LYS A 169 2.38 16.78 -4.76
N ALA A 170 3.38 17.65 -4.75
CA ALA A 170 3.27 19.06 -4.39
C ALA A 170 2.17 19.79 -5.17
N THR A 171 2.02 19.54 -6.48
CA THR A 171 0.92 20.06 -7.33
C THR A 171 -0.50 19.89 -6.76
N PHE A 172 -0.71 19.01 -5.79
CA PHE A 172 -1.98 18.84 -5.08
C PHE A 172 -1.82 18.62 -3.57
N ALA A 173 -0.67 18.96 -3.00
CA ALA A 173 -0.37 18.69 -1.61
C ALA A 173 -1.17 19.59 -0.68
N ASN A 174 -1.90 18.96 0.25
CA ASN A 174 -2.65 19.64 1.30
C ASN A 174 -2.80 18.70 2.49
N TRP A 175 -2.90 19.25 3.71
CA TRP A 175 -3.01 18.49 4.97
C TRP A 175 -4.16 19.04 5.81
N LYS A 176 -5.40 18.75 5.44
CA LYS A 176 -6.57 19.25 6.16
C LYS A 176 -6.57 18.75 7.62
N GLY A 177 -6.66 19.69 8.56
CA GLY A 177 -6.72 19.37 9.99
C GLY A 177 -5.37 19.01 10.61
N ARG A 178 -4.28 19.15 9.85
CA ARG A 178 -2.90 18.96 10.30
C ARG A 178 -2.03 20.13 9.83
N GLU A 179 -0.91 20.33 10.49
CA GLU A 179 0.15 21.18 9.96
C GLU A 179 0.89 20.45 8.83
N LYS A 180 1.61 21.22 8.01
CA LYS A 180 2.53 20.60 7.04
C LYS A 180 3.60 19.80 7.80
N PRO A 181 4.03 18.64 7.27
CA PRO A 181 5.08 17.86 7.90
C PRO A 181 6.36 18.70 8.08
N PRO A 182 7.13 18.51 9.17
CA PRO A 182 8.33 19.30 9.44
C PRO A 182 9.44 19.09 8.40
N TRP A 183 9.38 18.00 7.64
CA TRP A 183 10.31 17.71 6.54
C TRP A 183 9.88 18.35 5.20
N TRP A 184 8.69 18.94 5.12
CA TRP A 184 8.20 19.59 3.92
C TRP A 184 8.93 20.92 3.70
N ASN A 185 9.56 21.07 2.54
CA ASN A 185 10.34 22.22 2.16
C ASN A 185 9.70 22.92 0.95
N GLU A 186 9.22 24.14 1.16
CA GLU A 186 8.58 24.97 0.13
C GLU A 186 9.50 25.33 -1.02
N ASP A 187 10.81 25.46 -0.78
CA ASP A 187 11.80 25.81 -1.80
C ASP A 187 12.16 24.60 -2.69
N TYR A 188 11.84 23.38 -2.24
CA TYR A 188 12.12 22.14 -2.96
C TYR A 188 10.89 21.52 -3.63
N ALA A 189 9.69 21.83 -3.14
CA ALA A 189 8.43 21.32 -3.68
C ALA A 189 8.13 21.88 -5.09
N ASP A 190 7.83 21.00 -6.05
CA ASP A 190 7.43 21.40 -7.41
C ASP A 190 5.90 21.48 -7.52
N TYR A 191 5.39 22.71 -7.46
CA TYR A 191 3.96 23.00 -7.55
C TYR A 191 3.42 23.08 -8.98
N GLU A 192 4.29 23.09 -9.99
CA GLU A 192 3.93 23.29 -11.39
C GLU A 192 3.94 21.98 -12.19
N LYS A 193 4.86 21.07 -11.87
CA LYS A 193 5.05 19.82 -12.60
C LYS A 193 5.13 18.62 -11.67
N ARG A 194 4.82 17.46 -12.23
CA ARG A 194 5.00 16.17 -11.57
C ARG A 194 6.14 15.45 -12.28
N ILE A 195 7.10 14.92 -11.55
CA ILE A 195 8.21 14.14 -12.13
C ILE A 195 7.74 12.89 -12.91
N THR A 196 6.50 12.43 -12.69
CA THR A 196 5.86 11.34 -13.43
C THR A 196 4.97 11.78 -14.61
N ALA A 197 4.82 13.08 -14.85
CA ALA A 197 3.99 13.62 -15.93
C ALA A 197 4.61 13.44 -17.32
#